data_AF-A0A954L1Z4-F1
#
_entry.id   AF-A0A954L1Z4-F1
#
_cell.length_a   1.000
_cell.length_b   1.000
_cell.length_c   1.000
_cell.angle_alpha   90.00
_cell.angle_beta   90.00
_cell.angle_gamma   90.00
#
_symmetry.space_group_name_H-M   'P 1'
#
loop_
_entity.id
_entity.type
_entity.pdbx_description
1 polymer ?
#
loop_
_entity_poly.entity_id
_entity_poly.type
_entity_poly.pdbx_seq_one_letter_code
_entity_poly.pdbx_strand_id
1 'polypeptide(L)'
;FNPVHRMDLVEVVRTSNTSDDTVNALLKLVRRLGKTPVITSDSPGFLVNRVLFPYIGEAVRMVMEGADVETIDREVKNFGMPMGPIELIDHVGIDVAWHVAGTLESVLPDSQQVIRLLGQMVARGWMGRKSGHGFYVYHNDRRSGTNDLECLIDECRVETASRKSDDLGPLPGVGGAPAGTFLPDGLTDIQRRLIYPMINETGFCMQEGVVSETWMADLAMVLGTGFAPFRGGPMTMAESIGPETVVNNMHVLIARHGERFKPSAWLVEQRSAGRKNEPVVS
;
A
#
# COMPACT_ATOMS: atom_id res chain seq x y z
N PHE A 1 12.57 -4.08 -11.33
CA PHE A 1 11.37 -3.22 -11.44
C PHE A 1 11.25 -2.64 -12.84
N ASN A 2 10.02 -2.41 -13.32
CA ASN A 2 9.75 -1.88 -14.67
C ASN A 2 9.64 -0.34 -14.62
N PRO A 3 10.26 0.42 -15.54
CA PRO A 3 11.22 0.01 -16.58
C PRO A 3 12.62 -0.33 -16.03
N VAL A 4 13.15 -1.50 -16.42
CA VAL A 4 14.41 -2.05 -15.87
C VAL A 4 15.60 -1.09 -16.02
N HIS A 5 15.65 -0.33 -17.11
CA HIS A 5 16.73 0.61 -17.36
C HIS A 5 16.64 1.88 -16.47
N ARG A 6 15.44 2.27 -16.02
CA ARG A 6 15.23 3.47 -15.19
C ARG A 6 15.19 3.18 -13.69
N MET A 7 14.77 1.97 -13.31
CA MET A 7 14.65 1.60 -11.91
C MET A 7 15.98 1.13 -11.34
N ASP A 8 16.44 1.72 -10.24
CA ASP A 8 17.76 1.43 -9.66
C ASP A 8 17.77 0.21 -8.74
N LEU A 9 16.62 -0.15 -8.17
CA LEU A 9 16.51 -1.25 -7.22
C LEU A 9 16.52 -2.63 -7.89
N VAL A 10 17.18 -3.59 -7.23
CA VAL A 10 17.00 -5.02 -7.46
C VAL A 10 16.83 -5.72 -6.12
N GLU A 11 15.70 -6.39 -5.91
CA GLU A 11 15.52 -7.30 -4.76
C GLU A 11 16.26 -8.61 -5.02
N VAL A 12 17.16 -8.97 -4.12
CA VAL A 12 17.90 -10.23 -4.11
C VAL A 12 17.25 -11.14 -3.08
N VAL A 13 16.31 -11.95 -3.55
CA VAL A 13 15.50 -12.82 -2.70
C VAL A 13 16.29 -14.07 -2.30
N ARG A 14 16.42 -14.30 -1.00
CA ARG A 14 17.09 -15.45 -0.38
C ARG A 14 16.06 -16.47 0.10
N THR A 15 16.22 -17.72 -0.33
CA THR A 15 15.50 -18.87 0.24
C THR A 15 16.33 -19.56 1.31
N SER A 16 15.74 -20.47 2.07
CA SER A 16 16.45 -21.31 3.05
C SER A 16 17.55 -22.18 2.44
N ASN A 17 17.46 -22.50 1.15
CA ASN A 17 18.42 -23.32 0.42
C ASN A 17 19.49 -22.50 -0.33
N THR A 18 19.40 -21.17 -0.32
CA THR A 18 20.34 -20.30 -1.02
C THR A 18 21.60 -20.06 -0.17
N SER A 19 22.77 -20.44 -0.70
CA SER A 19 24.06 -20.25 -0.03
C SER A 19 24.52 -18.79 -0.01
N ASP A 20 25.32 -18.42 0.99
CA ASP A 20 25.91 -17.07 1.08
C ASP A 20 26.79 -16.75 -0.14
N ASP A 21 27.50 -17.74 -0.69
CA ASP A 21 28.30 -17.58 -1.92
C ASP A 21 27.44 -17.19 -3.11
N THR A 22 26.25 -17.79 -3.23
CA THR A 22 25.30 -17.47 -4.31
C THR A 22 24.77 -16.05 -4.15
N VAL A 23 24.36 -15.68 -2.93
CA VAL A 23 23.92 -14.31 -2.63
C VAL A 23 25.03 -13.31 -2.94
N ASN A 24 26.26 -13.56 -2.50
CA ASN A 24 27.42 -12.71 -2.74
C ASN A 24 27.74 -12.56 -4.24
N ALA A 25 27.60 -13.63 -5.02
CA ALA A 25 27.75 -13.58 -6.48
C ALA A 25 26.68 -12.70 -7.13
N LEU A 26 25.41 -12.83 -6.71
CA LEU A 26 24.31 -11.98 -7.18
C LEU A 26 24.52 -10.51 -6.80
N LEU A 27 24.93 -10.21 -5.57
CA LEU A 27 25.24 -8.84 -5.14
C LEU A 27 26.32 -8.19 -6.01
N LYS A 28 27.38 -8.95 -6.35
CA LYS A 28 28.44 -8.47 -7.26
C LYS A 28 27.90 -8.22 -8.67
N LEU A 29 27.05 -9.12 -9.18
CA LEU A 29 26.42 -8.95 -10.49
C LEU A 29 25.54 -7.71 -10.55
N VAL A 30 24.64 -7.54 -9.58
CA VAL A 30 23.73 -6.39 -9.51
C VAL A 30 24.50 -5.07 -9.46
N ARG A 31 25.55 -4.99 -8.63
CA ARG A 31 26.43 -3.80 -8.58
C ARG A 31 27.15 -3.54 -9.90
N ARG A 32 27.60 -4.58 -10.60
CA ARG A 32 28.24 -4.45 -11.93
C ARG A 32 27.27 -3.91 -12.98
N LEU A 33 25.97 -4.15 -12.82
CA LEU A 33 24.91 -3.59 -13.67
C LEU A 33 24.58 -2.13 -13.32
N GLY A 34 25.25 -1.53 -12.33
CA GLY A 34 24.97 -0.18 -11.85
C GLY A 34 23.66 -0.08 -11.06
N LYS A 35 23.20 -1.20 -10.49
CA LYS A 35 21.95 -1.29 -9.72
C LYS A 35 22.24 -1.46 -8.23
N THR A 36 21.27 -1.09 -7.41
CA THR A 36 21.32 -1.18 -5.94
C THR A 36 20.64 -2.46 -5.49
N PRO A 37 21.39 -3.47 -4.98
CA PRO A 37 20.78 -4.67 -4.43
C PRO A 37 20.23 -4.42 -3.02
N VAL A 38 19.04 -4.95 -2.74
CA VAL A 38 18.51 -5.11 -1.38
C VAL A 38 18.22 -6.59 -1.16
N ILE A 39 18.76 -7.16 -0.08
CA ILE A 39 18.55 -8.58 0.24
C ILE A 39 17.22 -8.70 0.98
N THR A 40 16.40 -9.65 0.55
CA THR A 40 15.10 -9.94 1.17
C THR A 40 14.93 -11.45 1.35
N SER A 41 14.16 -11.88 2.34
CA SER A 41 13.78 -13.27 2.49
C SER A 41 12.59 -13.60 1.58
N ASP A 42 12.52 -14.84 1.11
CA ASP A 42 11.39 -15.33 0.32
C ASP A 42 10.08 -15.22 1.11
N SER A 43 9.12 -14.49 0.55
CA SER A 43 7.79 -14.28 1.10
C SER A 43 6.84 -13.81 -0.01
N PRO A 44 5.51 -13.99 0.13
CA PRO A 44 4.56 -13.56 -0.88
C PRO A 44 4.69 -12.05 -1.17
N GLY A 45 5.07 -11.70 -2.39
CA GLY A 45 5.31 -10.31 -2.79
C GLY A 45 6.66 -9.72 -2.36
N PHE A 46 7.55 -10.53 -1.78
CA PHE A 46 8.88 -10.13 -1.30
C PHE A 46 8.80 -8.92 -0.36
N LEU A 47 9.58 -7.85 -0.60
CA LEU A 47 9.51 -6.63 0.19
C LEU A 47 8.68 -5.54 -0.48
N VAL A 48 9.08 -5.08 -1.67
CA VAL A 48 8.50 -3.85 -2.24
C VAL A 48 7.04 -4.06 -2.62
N ASN A 49 6.75 -5.13 -3.35
CA ASN A 49 5.39 -5.39 -3.78
C ASN A 49 4.49 -5.71 -2.58
N ARG A 50 5.00 -6.49 -1.62
CA ARG A 50 4.30 -6.78 -0.36
C ARG A 50 3.86 -5.50 0.36
N VAL A 51 4.75 -4.54 0.55
CA VAL A 51 4.44 -3.25 1.19
C VAL A 51 3.53 -2.37 0.31
N LEU A 52 3.67 -2.44 -1.01
CA LEU A 52 2.88 -1.64 -1.94
C LEU A 52 1.41 -2.08 -2.03
N PHE A 53 1.12 -3.38 -1.86
CA PHE A 53 -0.24 -3.89 -2.07
C PHE A 53 -1.28 -3.33 -1.10
N PRO A 54 -1.06 -3.27 0.22
CA PRO A 54 -2.02 -2.67 1.15
C PRO A 54 -2.38 -1.22 0.78
N TYR A 55 -1.42 -0.45 0.27
CA TYR A 55 -1.63 0.90 -0.24
C TYR A 55 -2.54 0.93 -1.49
N ILE A 56 -2.29 0.05 -2.46
CA ILE A 56 -3.14 -0.10 -3.66
C ILE A 56 -4.54 -0.56 -3.29
N GLY A 57 -4.64 -1.60 -2.46
CA GLY A 57 -5.91 -2.18 -2.02
C GLY A 57 -6.77 -1.17 -1.27
N GLU A 58 -6.15 -0.36 -0.40
CA GLU A 58 -6.89 0.69 0.32
C GLU A 58 -7.35 1.81 -0.61
N ALA A 59 -6.56 2.21 -1.61
CA ALA A 59 -7.00 3.19 -2.59
C ALA A 59 -8.24 2.70 -3.36
N VAL A 60 -8.27 1.44 -3.77
CA VAL A 60 -9.45 0.85 -4.43
C VAL A 60 -10.66 0.84 -3.49
N ARG A 61 -10.48 0.51 -2.20
CA ARG A 61 -11.58 0.58 -1.21
C ARG A 61 -12.09 2.00 -1.04
N MET A 62 -11.22 3.00 -1.01
CA MET A 62 -11.64 4.41 -0.96
C MET A 62 -12.52 4.78 -2.15
N VAL A 63 -12.17 4.33 -3.35
CA VAL A 63 -13.01 4.51 -4.55
C VAL A 63 -14.37 3.82 -4.38
N MET A 64 -14.39 2.57 -3.88
CA MET A 64 -15.64 1.85 -3.58
C MET A 64 -16.52 2.52 -2.52
N GLU A 65 -15.90 3.28 -1.61
CA GLU A 65 -16.58 4.11 -0.61
C GLU A 65 -17.06 5.46 -1.18
N GLY A 66 -16.80 5.75 -2.45
CA GLY A 66 -17.24 6.95 -3.15
C GLY A 66 -16.22 8.11 -3.14
N ALA A 67 -14.97 7.85 -2.76
CA ALA A 67 -13.93 8.87 -2.86
C ALA A 67 -13.53 9.09 -4.33
N ASP A 68 -13.39 10.36 -4.70
CA ASP A 68 -12.96 10.78 -6.04
C ASP A 68 -11.52 10.32 -6.33
N VAL A 69 -11.33 9.64 -7.47
CA VAL A 69 -10.05 9.09 -7.91
C VAL A 69 -9.00 10.18 -8.08
N GLU A 70 -9.36 11.35 -8.61
CA GLU A 70 -8.43 12.46 -8.81
C GLU A 70 -7.96 13.06 -7.49
N THR A 71 -8.85 13.10 -6.49
CA THR A 71 -8.55 13.57 -5.14
C THR A 71 -7.59 12.62 -4.42
N ILE A 72 -7.83 11.30 -4.50
CA ILE A 72 -6.91 10.28 -3.95
C ILE A 72 -5.51 10.47 -4.53
N ASP A 73 -5.39 10.47 -5.85
CA ASP A 73 -4.11 10.60 -6.54
C ASP A 73 -3.40 11.92 -6.23
N ARG A 74 -4.16 13.03 -6.17
CA ARG A 74 -3.63 14.36 -5.86
C ARG A 74 -3.07 14.44 -4.44
N GLU A 75 -3.78 13.89 -3.45
CA GLU A 75 -3.34 13.90 -2.06
C GLU A 75 -2.02 13.16 -1.85
N VAL A 76 -1.84 12.05 -2.55
CA VAL A 76 -0.62 11.25 -2.45
C VAL A 76 0.54 11.85 -3.25
N LYS A 77 0.27 12.54 -4.36
CA LYS A 77 1.26 13.39 -5.03
C LYS A 77 1.69 14.57 -4.16
N ASN A 78 0.75 15.24 -3.49
CA ASN A 78 1.03 16.30 -2.52
C ASN A 78 1.86 15.79 -1.33
N PHE A 79 1.64 14.53 -0.93
CA PHE A 79 2.46 13.88 0.08
C PHE A 79 3.93 13.69 -0.37
N GLY A 80 4.16 13.50 -1.67
CA GLY A 80 5.47 13.39 -2.29
C GLY A 80 5.69 12.16 -3.17
N MET A 81 4.66 11.34 -3.42
CA MET A 81 4.79 10.19 -4.32
C MET A 81 4.84 10.65 -5.78
N PRO A 82 5.60 9.95 -6.66
CA PRO A 82 5.70 10.33 -8.07
C PRO A 82 4.39 10.10 -8.84
N MET A 83 3.57 9.14 -8.38
CA MET A 83 2.33 8.73 -9.04
C MET A 83 1.31 8.35 -7.96
N GLY A 84 0.05 8.70 -8.22
CA GLY A 84 -1.05 8.30 -7.34
C GLY A 84 -1.37 6.81 -7.47
N PRO A 85 -1.99 6.19 -6.46
CA PRO A 85 -2.25 4.75 -6.48
C PRO A 85 -3.20 4.34 -7.61
N ILE A 86 -4.19 5.17 -7.93
CA ILE A 86 -5.20 4.83 -8.94
C ILE A 86 -4.59 4.91 -10.34
N GLU A 87 -3.84 5.98 -10.61
CA GLU A 87 -3.04 6.09 -11.85
C GLU A 87 -2.04 4.95 -12.01
N LEU A 88 -1.40 4.52 -10.92
CA LEU A 88 -0.44 3.42 -10.94
C LEU A 88 -1.11 2.11 -11.36
N ILE A 89 -2.31 1.80 -10.84
CA ILE A 89 -3.06 0.61 -11.24
C ILE A 89 -3.37 0.64 -12.74
N ASP A 90 -3.88 1.76 -13.25
CA ASP A 90 -4.20 1.90 -14.68
C ASP A 90 -2.95 1.85 -15.57
N HIS A 91 -1.82 2.32 -15.07
CA HIS A 91 -0.55 2.29 -15.80
C HIS A 91 0.04 0.87 -15.87
N VAL A 92 -0.03 0.11 -14.78
CA VAL A 92 0.42 -1.30 -14.74
C VAL A 92 -0.54 -2.20 -15.52
N GLY A 93 -1.85 -1.92 -15.42
CA GLY A 93 -2.94 -2.69 -16.01
C GLY A 93 -3.79 -3.33 -14.93
N ILE A 94 -5.11 -3.13 -15.03
CA ILE A 94 -6.09 -3.62 -14.04
C ILE A 94 -6.14 -5.16 -14.03
N ASP A 95 -5.94 -5.81 -15.17
CA ASP A 95 -5.86 -7.27 -15.29
C ASP A 95 -4.67 -7.86 -14.53
N VAL A 96 -3.52 -7.17 -14.57
CA VAL A 96 -2.35 -7.55 -13.78
C VAL A 96 -2.63 -7.35 -12.30
N ALA A 97 -3.20 -6.19 -11.92
CA ALA A 97 -3.57 -5.91 -10.54
C ALA A 97 -4.57 -6.94 -9.99
N TRP A 98 -5.58 -7.33 -10.78
CA TRP A 98 -6.56 -8.35 -10.44
C TRP A 98 -5.91 -9.73 -10.23
N HIS A 99 -5.05 -10.15 -11.15
CA HIS A 99 -4.34 -11.43 -11.04
C HIS A 99 -3.46 -11.50 -9.78
N VAL A 100 -2.72 -10.42 -9.50
CA VAL A 100 -1.85 -10.38 -8.32
C VAL A 100 -2.65 -10.30 -7.03
N ALA A 101 -3.74 -9.52 -7.00
CA ALA A 101 -4.64 -9.47 -5.85
C ALA A 101 -5.22 -10.85 -5.49
N GLY A 102 -5.56 -11.68 -6.50
CA GLY A 102 -6.00 -13.05 -6.28
C GLY A 102 -4.91 -14.02 -5.79
N THR A 103 -3.64 -13.69 -5.99
CA THR A 103 -2.49 -14.52 -5.56
C THR A 103 -1.97 -14.13 -4.18
N LEU A 104 -2.24 -12.90 -3.72
CA LEU A 104 -1.70 -12.32 -2.48
C LEU A 104 -2.78 -12.05 -1.43
N GLU A 105 -3.78 -12.93 -1.31
CA GLU A 105 -4.84 -12.81 -0.31
C GLU A 105 -4.29 -12.75 1.13
N SER A 106 -3.15 -13.40 1.40
CA SER A 106 -2.48 -13.35 2.70
C SER A 106 -1.88 -11.99 3.07
N VAL A 107 -1.57 -11.14 2.08
CA VAL A 107 -0.97 -9.81 2.26
C VAL A 107 -2.04 -8.71 2.20
N LEU A 108 -3.17 -8.99 1.54
CA LEU A 108 -4.30 -8.08 1.43
C LEU A 108 -5.48 -8.60 2.26
N PRO A 109 -5.56 -8.27 3.57
CA PRO A 109 -6.70 -8.64 4.39
C PRO A 109 -7.97 -8.03 3.81
N ASP A 110 -9.05 -8.82 3.77
CA ASP A 110 -10.36 -8.41 3.23
C ASP A 110 -10.27 -7.87 1.79
N SER A 111 -9.55 -8.61 0.92
CA SER A 111 -9.32 -8.25 -0.49
C SER A 111 -10.46 -8.64 -1.42
N GLN A 112 -11.43 -9.42 -0.97
CA GLN A 112 -12.45 -9.99 -1.85
C GLN A 112 -13.26 -8.92 -2.59
N GLN A 113 -13.58 -7.81 -1.91
CA GLN A 113 -14.28 -6.68 -2.52
C GLN A 113 -13.44 -6.02 -3.63
N VAL A 114 -12.16 -5.81 -3.37
CA VAL A 114 -11.19 -5.27 -4.34
C VAL A 114 -11.05 -6.21 -5.54
N ILE A 115 -10.84 -7.51 -5.30
CA ILE A 115 -10.72 -8.53 -6.35
C ILE A 115 -11.98 -8.57 -7.22
N ARG A 116 -13.17 -8.47 -6.61
CA ARG A 116 -14.44 -8.45 -7.36
C ARG A 116 -14.54 -7.23 -8.27
N LEU A 117 -14.29 -6.03 -7.76
CA LEU A 117 -14.35 -4.81 -8.56
C LEU A 117 -13.37 -4.89 -9.74
N LEU A 118 -12.09 -5.20 -9.46
CA LEU A 118 -11.08 -5.31 -10.52
C LEU A 118 -11.46 -6.38 -11.55
N GLY A 119 -12.00 -7.52 -11.11
CA GLY A 119 -12.48 -8.57 -12.02
C GLY A 119 -13.64 -8.12 -12.91
N GLN A 120 -14.58 -7.35 -12.37
CA GLN A 120 -15.69 -6.79 -13.15
C GLN A 120 -15.22 -5.72 -14.16
N MET A 121 -14.20 -4.92 -13.82
CA MET A 121 -13.55 -3.98 -14.74
C MET A 121 -12.88 -4.75 -15.91
N VAL A 122 -12.11 -5.80 -15.60
CA VAL A 122 -11.47 -6.65 -16.61
C VAL A 122 -12.51 -7.30 -17.53
N ALA A 123 -13.62 -7.81 -16.98
CA ALA A 123 -14.70 -8.41 -17.76
C ALA A 123 -15.35 -7.43 -18.75
N ARG A 124 -15.32 -6.13 -18.46
CA ARG A 124 -15.79 -5.04 -19.34
C ARG A 124 -14.72 -4.54 -20.32
N GLY A 125 -13.51 -5.11 -20.30
CA GLY A 125 -12.39 -4.66 -21.10
C GLY A 125 -11.70 -3.40 -20.56
N TRP A 126 -12.00 -2.99 -19.33
CA TRP A 126 -11.36 -1.85 -18.68
C TRP A 126 -10.05 -2.30 -18.03
N MET A 127 -8.96 -2.21 -18.79
CA MET A 127 -7.63 -2.67 -18.42
C MET A 127 -6.65 -1.52 -18.15
N GLY A 128 -7.15 -0.30 -17.97
CA GLY A 128 -6.37 0.90 -17.70
C GLY A 128 -5.86 1.56 -18.98
N ARG A 129 -4.65 2.12 -18.93
CA ARG A 129 -4.08 2.92 -20.02
C ARG A 129 -3.98 2.14 -21.34
N LYS A 130 -3.72 0.83 -21.28
CA LYS A 130 -3.55 -0.01 -22.48
C LYS A 130 -4.84 -0.27 -23.26
N SER A 131 -6.00 -0.18 -22.62
CA SER A 131 -7.30 -0.31 -23.28
C SER A 131 -7.99 1.03 -23.51
N GLY A 132 -7.40 2.14 -23.06
CA GLY A 132 -8.03 3.45 -23.11
C GLY A 132 -9.03 3.72 -21.97
N HIS A 133 -9.24 2.76 -21.06
CA HIS A 133 -10.27 2.84 -20.03
C HIS A 133 -9.92 1.96 -18.82
N GLY A 134 -10.01 2.52 -17.63
CA GLY A 134 -9.80 1.88 -16.34
C GLY A 134 -10.52 2.66 -15.25
N PHE A 135 -9.81 2.99 -14.17
CA PHE A 135 -10.30 3.97 -13.21
C PHE A 135 -10.34 5.39 -13.81
N TYR A 136 -9.52 5.64 -14.83
CA TYR A 136 -9.56 6.80 -15.68
C TYR A 136 -9.91 6.43 -17.13
N VAL A 137 -10.38 7.40 -17.89
CA VAL A 137 -10.49 7.31 -19.35
C VAL A 137 -9.25 7.95 -19.97
N TYR A 138 -8.69 7.27 -20.98
CA TYR A 138 -7.49 7.69 -21.69
C TYR A 138 -7.81 7.88 -23.18
N HIS A 139 -7.65 9.11 -23.66
CA HIS A 139 -7.85 9.47 -25.07
C HIS A 139 -6.73 10.39 -25.55
N ASN A 140 -6.03 10.02 -26.63
CA ASN A 140 -4.87 10.76 -27.16
C ASN A 140 -3.84 11.13 -26.07
N ASP A 141 -3.45 10.15 -25.25
CA ASP A 141 -2.56 10.32 -24.08
C ASP A 141 -3.04 11.28 -22.98
N ARG A 142 -4.27 11.82 -23.09
CA ARG A 142 -4.89 12.59 -22.03
C ARG A 142 -5.68 11.68 -21.11
N ARG A 143 -5.56 11.94 -19.80
CA ARG A 143 -6.27 11.27 -18.72
C ARG A 143 -7.41 12.16 -18.22
N SER A 144 -8.60 11.60 -18.03
CA SER A 144 -9.74 12.27 -17.38
C SER A 144 -10.47 11.30 -16.46
N GLY A 145 -11.14 11.83 -15.43
CA GLY A 145 -12.10 11.05 -14.63
C GLY A 145 -13.24 10.46 -15.46
N THR A 146 -13.97 9.51 -14.88
CA THR A 146 -15.14 8.87 -15.47
C THR A 146 -16.24 8.67 -14.45
N ASN A 147 -17.50 8.78 -14.90
CA ASN A 147 -18.69 8.46 -14.11
C ASN A 147 -19.06 6.96 -14.21
N ASP A 148 -18.42 6.21 -15.11
CA ASP A 148 -18.73 4.80 -15.34
C ASP A 148 -18.39 3.92 -14.11
N LEU A 149 -17.48 4.40 -13.26
CA LEU A 149 -17.13 3.78 -11.98
C LEU A 149 -18.31 3.74 -11.00
N GLU A 150 -19.11 4.80 -10.92
CA GLU A 150 -20.24 4.87 -9.96
C GLU A 150 -21.25 3.76 -10.25
N CYS A 151 -21.61 3.61 -11.54
CA CYS A 151 -22.51 2.56 -12.01
C CYS A 151 -21.99 1.16 -11.65
N LEU A 152 -20.70 0.91 -11.89
CA LEU A 152 -20.06 -0.37 -11.60
C LEU A 152 -20.01 -0.69 -10.09
N ILE A 153 -19.71 0.32 -9.27
CA ILE A 153 -19.64 0.18 -7.81
C ILE A 153 -21.03 -0.16 -7.25
N ASP A 154 -22.08 0.46 -7.78
CA ASP A 154 -23.45 0.16 -7.37
C ASP A 154 -23.88 -1.25 -7.78
N GLU A 155 -23.48 -1.74 -8.96
CA GLU A 155 -23.69 -3.14 -9.37
C GLU A 155 -22.99 -4.13 -8.42
N CYS A 156 -21.74 -3.86 -8.05
CA CYS A 156 -20.98 -4.64 -7.07
C CYS A 156 -21.68 -4.71 -5.69
N ARG A 157 -22.30 -3.62 -5.26
CA ARG A 157 -23.03 -3.54 -3.98
C ARG A 157 -24.29 -4.42 -4.00
N VAL A 158 -25.06 -4.39 -5.10
CA VAL A 158 -26.31 -5.17 -5.25
C VAL A 158 -26.05 -6.68 -5.33
N GLU A 159 -24.99 -7.11 -6.03
CA GLU A 159 -24.61 -8.53 -6.10
C GLU A 159 -24.20 -9.11 -4.74
N THR A 160 -23.61 -8.29 -3.87
CA THR A 160 -23.20 -8.70 -2.52
C THR A 160 -24.42 -8.91 -1.61
N ALA A 161 -25.48 -8.12 -1.77
CA ALA A 161 -26.73 -8.27 -1.01
C ALA A 161 -27.57 -9.50 -1.41
N SER A 162 -27.37 -10.02 -2.63
CA SER A 162 -28.13 -11.17 -3.16
C SER A 162 -27.53 -12.54 -2.83
N ARG A 163 -26.31 -12.60 -2.27
CA ARG A 163 -25.62 -13.85 -1.88
C ARG A 163 -25.57 -13.99 -0.34
N LYS A 164 -26.69 -14.46 0.22
CA LYS A 164 -26.93 -14.86 1.63
C LYS A 164 -26.82 -13.78 2.72
N SER A 165 -27.93 -13.67 3.46
CA SER A 165 -27.98 -13.35 4.87
C SER A 165 -26.88 -14.06 5.65
N ASP A 166 -25.90 -13.30 6.13
CA ASP A 166 -25.23 -13.44 7.42
C ASP A 166 -24.47 -12.13 7.67
N ASP A 167 -25.09 -11.26 8.48
CA ASP A 167 -24.49 -10.18 9.28
C ASP A 167 -23.50 -9.19 8.61
N LEU A 168 -23.91 -8.56 7.50
CA LEU A 168 -23.38 -7.24 7.14
C LEU A 168 -24.41 -6.17 7.53
N GLY A 169 -24.18 -5.55 8.68
CA GLY A 169 -24.92 -4.37 9.13
C GLY A 169 -24.86 -3.22 8.11
N PRO A 170 -25.76 -2.24 8.23
CA PRO A 170 -25.89 -1.15 7.26
C PRO A 170 -24.58 -0.39 7.08
N LEU A 171 -24.25 -0.05 5.83
CA LEU A 171 -23.16 0.87 5.48
C LEU A 171 -23.35 2.19 6.25
N PRO A 172 -22.34 2.68 6.99
CA PRO A 172 -22.42 4.00 7.60
C PRO A 172 -22.41 5.05 6.49
N GLY A 173 -23.50 5.83 6.43
CA GLY A 173 -23.58 7.01 5.60
C GLY A 173 -22.50 8.04 5.96
N VAL A 174 -22.14 8.84 4.97
CA VAL A 174 -21.37 10.06 5.15
C VAL A 174 -22.08 10.94 6.18
N GLY A 175 -21.51 11.03 7.40
CA GLY A 175 -21.93 11.92 8.48
C GLY A 175 -22.52 11.22 9.71
N GLY A 176 -21.72 11.03 10.78
CA GLY A 176 -22.23 10.62 12.10
C GLY A 176 -21.19 10.23 13.18
N ALA A 177 -20.63 11.22 13.88
CA ALA A 177 -20.00 11.21 15.23
C ALA A 177 -18.58 10.59 15.44
N PRO A 178 -17.77 11.11 16.40
CA PRO A 178 -16.32 11.04 16.35
C PRO A 178 -15.76 9.77 17.00
N ALA A 179 -15.27 8.84 16.19
CA ALA A 179 -14.29 7.87 16.65
C ALA A 179 -12.91 8.54 16.61
N GLY A 180 -12.41 8.94 17.78
CA GLY A 180 -11.07 9.49 18.07
C GLY A 180 -10.59 10.63 17.15
N THR A 181 -10.19 11.77 17.72
CA THR A 181 -9.48 12.77 16.93
C THR A 181 -8.08 12.23 16.62
N PHE A 182 -7.65 12.32 15.36
CA PHE A 182 -6.25 12.01 15.02
C PHE A 182 -5.31 12.92 15.82
N LEU A 183 -4.29 12.31 16.42
CA LEU A 183 -3.16 13.04 16.94
C LEU A 183 -2.42 13.74 15.79
N PRO A 184 -1.87 14.95 16.01
CA PRO A 184 -1.18 15.69 14.96
C PRO A 184 0.06 14.93 14.44
N ASP A 185 0.10 14.69 13.14
CA ASP A 185 1.21 14.04 12.42
C ASP A 185 1.51 14.70 11.06
N GLY A 186 0.81 15.80 10.73
CA GLY A 186 0.95 16.53 9.47
C GLY A 186 0.35 15.85 8.24
N LEU A 187 -0.44 14.78 8.41
CA LEU A 187 -1.10 14.07 7.30
C LEU A 187 -2.59 14.43 7.20
N THR A 188 -3.13 14.35 5.99
CA THR A 188 -4.58 14.36 5.76
C THR A 188 -5.19 12.99 6.04
N ASP A 189 -6.52 12.92 6.16
CA ASP A 189 -7.21 11.63 6.39
C ASP A 189 -6.97 10.63 5.25
N ILE A 190 -6.94 11.12 4.00
CA ILE A 190 -6.62 10.31 2.81
C ILE A 190 -5.18 9.80 2.90
N GLN A 191 -4.23 10.68 3.24
CA GLN A 191 -2.83 10.29 3.38
C GLN A 191 -2.63 9.27 4.50
N ARG A 192 -3.30 9.41 5.66
CA ARG A 192 -3.22 8.39 6.73
C ARG A 192 -3.73 7.04 6.25
N ARG A 193 -4.90 6.99 5.59
CA ARG A 193 -5.46 5.74 5.06
C ARG A 193 -4.51 5.04 4.10
N LEU A 194 -3.71 5.77 3.32
CA LEU A 194 -2.85 5.19 2.30
C LEU A 194 -1.42 4.90 2.79
N ILE A 195 -0.83 5.82 3.55
CA ILE A 195 0.57 5.71 3.99
C ILE A 195 0.73 4.79 5.21
N TYR A 196 -0.24 4.78 6.13
CA TYR A 196 -0.13 3.93 7.32
C TYR A 196 -0.12 2.44 7.01
N PRO A 197 -0.91 1.91 6.05
CA PRO A 197 -0.76 0.53 5.60
C PRO A 197 0.66 0.19 5.13
N MET A 198 1.33 1.09 4.41
CA MET A 198 2.73 0.87 4.01
C MET A 198 3.68 0.81 5.21
N ILE A 199 3.53 1.76 6.14
CA ILE A 199 4.30 1.77 7.39
C ILE A 199 4.08 0.46 8.15
N ASN A 200 2.83 0.05 8.28
CA ASN A 200 2.46 -1.13 9.04
C ASN A 200 2.96 -2.43 8.40
N GLU A 201 2.80 -2.57 7.09
CA GLU A 201 3.27 -3.73 6.34
C GLU A 201 4.80 -3.83 6.34
N THR A 202 5.49 -2.69 6.33
CA THR A 202 6.93 -2.67 6.54
C THR A 202 7.28 -3.16 7.97
N GLY A 203 6.48 -2.81 8.98
CA GLY A 203 6.60 -3.38 10.32
C GLY A 203 6.40 -4.90 10.38
N PHE A 204 5.44 -5.45 9.62
CA PHE A 204 5.30 -6.91 9.46
C PHE A 204 6.52 -7.52 8.76
N CYS A 205 7.06 -6.87 7.72
CA CYS A 205 8.29 -7.32 7.06
C CYS A 205 9.48 -7.37 8.02
N MET A 206 9.59 -6.41 8.96
CA MET A 206 10.60 -6.44 10.03
C MET A 206 10.34 -7.58 11.02
N GLN A 207 9.09 -7.75 11.47
CA GLN A 207 8.69 -8.79 12.42
C GLN A 207 8.97 -10.20 11.90
N GLU A 208 8.73 -10.42 10.60
CA GLU A 208 8.87 -11.72 9.94
C GLU A 208 10.28 -11.97 9.39
N GLY A 209 11.21 -11.01 9.52
CA GLY A 209 12.56 -11.14 8.98
C GLY A 209 12.62 -11.18 7.45
N VAL A 210 11.66 -10.54 6.77
CA VAL A 210 11.70 -10.32 5.31
C VAL A 210 12.88 -9.42 4.96
N VAL A 211 13.20 -8.47 5.83
CA VAL A 211 14.34 -7.57 5.72
C VAL A 211 14.98 -7.42 7.10
N SER A 212 16.32 -7.33 7.14
CA SER A 212 17.06 -7.36 8.40
C SER A 212 17.17 -6.01 9.09
N GLU A 213 17.07 -4.91 8.34
CA GLU A 213 17.34 -3.56 8.83
C GLU A 213 16.31 -2.55 8.29
N THR A 214 15.89 -1.59 9.12
CA THR A 214 14.89 -0.58 8.75
C THR A 214 15.34 0.30 7.59
N TRP A 215 16.62 0.69 7.55
CA TRP A 215 17.16 1.49 6.46
C TRP A 215 17.14 0.77 5.11
N MET A 216 17.26 -0.57 5.10
CA MET A 216 17.15 -1.37 3.87
C MET A 216 15.71 -1.36 3.36
N ALA A 217 14.74 -1.45 4.26
CA ALA A 217 13.32 -1.35 3.93
C ALA A 217 13.00 0.02 3.32
N ASP A 218 13.46 1.08 3.96
CA ASP A 218 13.28 2.46 3.48
C ASP A 218 13.93 2.67 2.11
N LEU A 219 15.18 2.24 1.93
CA LEU A 219 15.89 2.34 0.66
C LEU A 219 15.13 1.58 -0.45
N ALA A 220 14.61 0.39 -0.15
CA ALA A 220 13.84 -0.40 -1.11
C ALA A 220 12.54 0.32 -1.51
N MET A 221 11.82 0.90 -0.56
CA MET A 221 10.57 1.61 -0.87
C MET A 221 10.83 2.91 -1.65
N VAL A 222 11.88 3.65 -1.31
CA VAL A 222 12.30 4.85 -2.06
C VAL A 222 12.67 4.49 -3.49
N LEU A 223 13.56 3.53 -3.69
CA LEU A 223 14.06 3.18 -5.04
C LEU A 223 13.06 2.34 -5.85
N GLY A 224 12.18 1.59 -5.18
CA GLY A 224 11.24 0.66 -5.78
C GLY A 224 9.90 1.29 -6.15
N THR A 225 9.33 2.11 -5.25
CA THR A 225 8.01 2.74 -5.47
C THR A 225 8.09 4.25 -5.60
N GLY A 226 9.24 4.86 -5.34
CA GLY A 226 9.37 6.31 -5.23
C GLY A 226 8.77 6.87 -3.94
N PHE A 227 8.76 6.09 -2.84
CA PHE A 227 8.29 6.59 -1.55
C PHE A 227 8.97 7.93 -1.23
N ALA A 228 8.17 8.97 -0.99
CA ALA A 228 8.56 10.38 -0.89
C ALA A 228 9.98 10.60 -0.33
N PRO A 229 11.03 10.77 -1.17
CA PRO A 229 12.42 10.61 -0.75
C PRO A 229 12.87 11.60 0.35
N PHE A 230 12.29 12.80 0.37
CA PHE A 230 12.56 13.82 1.39
C PHE A 230 11.98 13.46 2.77
N ARG A 231 11.19 12.40 2.87
CA ARG A 231 10.68 11.81 4.12
C ARG A 231 11.45 10.55 4.53
N GLY A 232 12.53 10.20 3.82
CA GLY A 232 13.23 8.93 3.98
C GLY A 232 12.42 7.80 3.37
N GLY A 233 12.05 6.81 4.17
CA GLY A 233 11.09 5.76 3.80
C GLY A 233 10.01 5.56 4.88
N PRO A 234 9.20 4.50 4.78
CA PRO A 234 8.12 4.24 5.73
C PRO A 234 8.59 4.17 7.20
N MET A 235 9.75 3.57 7.48
CA MET A 235 10.29 3.45 8.85
C MET A 235 10.79 4.79 9.37
N THR A 236 11.61 5.50 8.60
CA THR A 236 12.08 6.86 8.94
C THR A 236 10.90 7.81 9.19
N MET A 237 9.83 7.70 8.39
CA MET A 237 8.64 8.50 8.58
C MET A 237 7.88 8.13 9.86
N ALA A 238 7.75 6.84 10.17
CA ALA A 238 7.13 6.39 11.42
C ALA A 238 7.88 6.90 12.64
N GLU A 239 9.22 6.90 12.59
CA GLU A 239 10.09 7.48 13.61
C GLU A 239 9.88 9.00 13.71
N SER A 240 9.85 9.71 12.59
CA SER A 240 9.65 11.17 12.56
C SER A 240 8.29 11.61 13.09
N ILE A 241 7.22 10.82 12.88
CA ILE A 241 5.88 11.07 13.43
C ILE A 241 5.82 10.68 14.92
N GLY A 242 6.64 9.71 15.31
CA GLY A 242 6.57 9.05 16.60
C GLY A 242 5.72 7.78 16.51
N PRO A 243 6.28 6.58 16.78
CA PRO A 243 5.55 5.31 16.70
C PRO A 243 4.29 5.27 17.58
N GLU A 244 4.29 5.98 18.71
CA GLU A 244 3.10 6.13 19.55
C GLU A 244 1.96 6.84 18.83
N THR A 245 2.26 7.96 18.16
CA THR A 245 1.30 8.73 17.37
C THR A 245 0.74 7.88 16.24
N VAL A 246 1.61 7.17 15.51
CA VAL A 246 1.18 6.27 14.42
C VAL A 246 0.23 5.20 14.95
N VAL A 247 0.59 4.49 16.02
CA VAL A 247 -0.23 3.42 16.61
C VAL A 247 -1.58 3.97 17.10
N ASN A 248 -1.60 5.13 17.76
CA ASN A 248 -2.86 5.75 18.20
C ASN A 248 -3.75 6.13 17.03
N ASN A 249 -3.19 6.75 15.99
CA ASN A 249 -3.92 7.12 14.79
C ASN A 249 -4.40 5.89 13.99
N MET A 250 -3.66 4.78 14.03
CA MET A 250 -4.13 3.50 13.48
C MET A 250 -5.35 2.95 14.22
N HIS A 251 -5.43 3.08 15.56
CA HIS A 251 -6.64 2.71 16.30
C HIS A 251 -7.85 3.59 15.92
N VAL A 252 -7.62 4.86 15.60
CA VAL A 252 -8.67 5.73 15.04
C VAL A 252 -9.14 5.19 13.68
N LEU A 253 -8.21 4.77 12.81
CA LEU A 253 -8.57 4.15 11.53
C LEU A 253 -9.30 2.81 11.71
N ILE A 254 -8.93 1.99 12.70
CA ILE A 254 -9.65 0.75 13.03
C ILE A 254 -11.11 1.05 13.39
N ALA A 255 -11.34 2.03 14.25
CA ALA A 255 -12.70 2.39 14.65
C ALA A 255 -13.55 2.95 13.48
N ARG A 256 -12.92 3.62 12.51
CA ARG A 256 -13.62 4.21 11.36
C ARG A 256 -13.79 3.26 10.18
N HIS A 257 -12.84 2.35 9.99
CA HIS A 257 -12.71 1.59 8.75
C HIS A 257 -12.53 0.09 8.97
N GLY A 258 -12.18 -0.37 10.18
CA GLY A 258 -12.09 -1.78 10.54
C GLY A 258 -10.66 -2.32 10.74
N GLU A 259 -10.57 -3.60 11.11
CA GLU A 259 -9.36 -4.28 11.61
C GLU A 259 -8.18 -4.36 10.63
N ARG A 260 -8.37 -4.04 9.35
CA ARG A 260 -7.26 -3.99 8.38
C ARG A 260 -6.17 -2.97 8.74
N PHE A 261 -6.48 -2.00 9.60
CA PHE A 261 -5.54 -1.03 10.15
C PHE A 261 -4.94 -1.47 11.49
N LYS A 262 -5.03 -2.76 11.86
CA LYS A 262 -4.42 -3.28 13.08
C LYS A 262 -2.89 -3.14 13.03
N PRO A 263 -2.26 -2.48 14.02
CA PRO A 263 -0.80 -2.30 14.03
C PRO A 263 -0.06 -3.64 14.21
N SER A 264 1.06 -3.79 13.51
CA SER A 264 2.00 -4.90 13.67
C SER A 264 2.62 -4.89 15.07
N ALA A 265 3.00 -6.07 15.57
CA ALA A 265 3.59 -6.17 16.89
C ALA A 265 4.91 -5.39 16.97
N TRP A 266 5.70 -5.40 15.88
CA TRP A 266 6.91 -4.62 15.76
C TRP A 266 6.67 -3.11 16.01
N LEU A 267 5.65 -2.53 15.38
CA LEU A 267 5.36 -1.10 15.54
C LEU A 267 4.89 -0.76 16.97
N VAL A 268 4.14 -1.68 17.59
CA VAL A 268 3.71 -1.55 19.00
C VAL A 268 4.90 -1.66 19.97
N GLU A 269 5.89 -2.49 19.66
CA GLU A 269 7.13 -2.59 20.44
C GLU A 269 7.98 -1.31 20.34
N GLN A 270 8.08 -0.72 19.15
CA GLN A 270 8.83 0.54 18.95
C GLN A 270 8.26 1.71 19.77
N ARG A 271 6.94 1.74 19.99
CA ARG A 271 6.31 2.68 20.94
C ARG A 271 6.92 2.58 22.34
N SER A 272 7.24 1.38 22.80
CA SER A 272 7.75 1.13 24.15
C SER A 272 9.25 1.43 24.26
N ALA A 273 10.00 1.27 23.17
CA ALA A 273 11.42 1.61 23.11
C ALA A 273 11.66 3.12 23.19
N GLY A 274 10.80 3.94 22.56
CA GLY A 274 10.87 5.41 22.63
C GLY A 274 10.78 5.97 24.05
N ARG A 275 10.07 5.28 24.97
CA ARG A 275 9.95 5.68 26.38
C ARG A 275 11.20 5.42 27.22
N LYS A 276 12.12 4.54 26.78
CA LYS A 276 13.35 4.23 27.52
C LYS A 276 14.47 5.26 27.30
N ASN A 277 14.31 6.16 26.32
CA ASN A 277 15.29 7.18 25.96
C ASN A 277 14.90 8.60 26.43
N GLU A 278 13.80 8.77 27.17
CA GLU A 278 13.57 10.02 27.90
C GLU A 278 14.50 10.05 29.13
N PRO A 279 15.40 11.05 29.25
CA PRO A 279 16.19 11.18 30.47
C PRO A 279 15.21 11.42 31.63
N VAL A 280 15.30 10.57 32.65
CA VAL A 280 14.64 10.81 33.93
C VAL A 280 15.23 12.11 34.46
N VAL A 281 14.49 13.21 34.33
CA VAL A 281 14.82 14.48 34.96
C VAL A 281 14.58 14.26 36.46
N SER A 282 15.63 13.87 37.17
CA SER A 282 15.73 13.87 38.63
C SER A 282 16.31 15.19 39.12
#